data_AF-A0A1Q8VHX2-F1
#
_entry.id   AF-A0A1Q8VHX2-F1
#
_cell.length_a   1.000
_cell.length_b   1.000
_cell.length_c   1.000
_cell.angle_alpha   90.00
_cell.angle_beta   90.00
_cell.angle_gamma   90.00
#
_symmetry.space_group_name_H-M   'P 1'
#
loop_
_entity.id
_entity.type
_entity.pdbx_description
1 polymer ?
#
loop_
_entity_poly.entity_id
_entity_poly.type
_entity_poly.pdbx_seq_one_letter_code
_entity_poly.pdbx_strand_id
1 'polypeptide(L)'
;MSSSNRFHFLDSLRGFAVAGILLVNAADLMYLGHDVPVRPFQAVPLAENVLNFLVATRFVPIFSFMFGMSMGFVIDSAIRRGAPAWKILLRRLAALLVIGLLHSILYPGEILRDYAVAGAILLPFVLKVPRSVRLVLGLLATIGAYAFTGGGALSLPGLFLLGSAAQAYGLPARLEHADRRIGAATLVFAAASAAAIPWQAAEGGDPRFFTAGGVAGGLMACLYVCLLALLWRTPVRRALSAVFEPLGRMALTCYVTASFVMVPAGVLLDSRSTHDVIPGLIVAAAVLPLQWVFCRLWLSRFAYGPLEWAWRCVTWWRWVSLRRPQSKRLDPVSYVPTTTAGMA
;
A
#
# COMPACT_ATOMS: atom_id res chain seq x y z
N MET A 1 -20.54 -17.97 13.70
CA MET A 1 -19.25 -17.43 14.19
C MET A 1 -18.57 -16.74 13.02
N SER A 2 -18.35 -15.43 13.14
CA SER A 2 -18.23 -14.48 12.02
C SER A 2 -17.16 -14.88 10.98
N SER A 3 -17.60 -14.94 9.73
CA SER A 3 -16.73 -14.81 8.56
C SER A 3 -15.71 -13.70 8.84
N SER A 4 -14.41 -14.01 8.73
CA SER A 4 -13.35 -13.01 8.84
C SER A 4 -13.68 -11.85 7.90
N ASN A 5 -14.17 -10.74 8.45
CA ASN A 5 -14.62 -9.60 7.66
C ASN A 5 -13.41 -9.05 6.93
N ARG A 6 -13.34 -9.37 5.64
CA ARG A 6 -12.32 -8.87 4.74
C ARG A 6 -12.74 -7.48 4.30
N PHE A 7 -11.87 -6.50 4.53
CA PHE A 7 -12.12 -5.13 4.10
C PHE A 7 -11.71 -4.97 2.63
N HIS A 8 -12.68 -4.99 1.73
CA HIS A 8 -12.46 -4.81 0.29
C HIS A 8 -11.91 -3.42 -0.02
N PHE A 9 -12.28 -2.41 0.77
CA PHE A 9 -11.71 -1.08 0.69
C PHE A 9 -10.19 -1.11 0.89
N LEU A 10 -9.70 -1.84 1.90
CA LEU A 10 -8.26 -1.89 2.17
C LEU A 10 -7.49 -2.62 1.07
N ASP A 11 -8.04 -3.67 0.48
CA ASP A 11 -7.37 -4.29 -0.66
C ASP A 11 -7.33 -3.34 -1.86
N SER A 12 -8.40 -2.58 -2.12
CA SER A 12 -8.44 -1.58 -3.19
C SER A 12 -7.51 -0.40 -2.93
N LEU A 13 -7.44 0.10 -1.70
CA LEU A 13 -6.52 1.16 -1.31
C LEU A 13 -5.06 0.74 -1.51
N ARG A 14 -4.73 -0.54 -1.24
CA ARG A 14 -3.38 -1.06 -1.50
C ARG A 14 -3.07 -1.08 -2.99
N GLY A 15 -4.03 -1.51 -3.81
CA GLY A 15 -3.88 -1.53 -5.26
C GLY A 15 -3.72 -0.14 -5.86
N PHE A 16 -4.51 0.81 -5.37
CA PHE A 16 -4.39 2.22 -5.71
C PHE A 16 -3.00 2.78 -5.36
N ALA A 17 -2.50 2.47 -4.16
CA ALA A 17 -1.17 2.89 -3.73
C ALA A 17 -0.05 2.28 -4.58
N VAL A 18 -0.10 0.97 -4.86
CA VAL A 18 0.92 0.30 -5.69
C VAL A 18 0.93 0.83 -7.12
N ALA A 19 -0.24 1.11 -7.71
CA ALA A 19 -0.32 1.70 -9.04
C ALA A 19 0.32 3.10 -9.08
N GLY A 20 0.06 3.94 -8.07
CA GLY A 20 0.68 5.25 -7.96
C GLY A 20 2.19 5.21 -7.68
N ILE A 21 2.65 4.23 -6.88
CA ILE A 21 4.09 4.01 -6.62
C ILE A 21 4.82 3.63 -7.92
N LEU A 22 4.21 2.85 -8.81
CA LEU A 22 4.82 2.54 -10.10
C LEU A 22 5.03 3.80 -10.96
N LEU A 23 4.04 4.71 -10.99
CA LEU A 23 4.15 5.94 -11.77
C LEU A 23 5.28 6.84 -11.29
N VAL A 24 5.43 7.03 -9.98
CA VAL A 24 6.53 7.87 -9.46
C VAL A 24 7.90 7.19 -9.62
N ASN A 25 7.96 5.87 -9.44
CA ASN A 25 9.20 5.13 -9.57
C ASN A 25 9.57 4.85 -11.03
N ALA A 26 8.71 5.19 -12.01
CA ALA A 26 8.98 4.89 -13.42
C ALA A 26 10.28 5.56 -13.90
N ALA A 27 10.52 6.79 -13.46
CA ALA A 27 11.76 7.53 -13.72
C ALA A 27 12.99 6.76 -13.21
N ASP A 28 12.99 6.44 -11.91
CA ASP A 28 14.12 5.79 -11.26
C ASP A 28 14.33 4.35 -11.76
N LEU A 29 13.25 3.60 -12.01
CA LEU A 29 13.32 2.22 -12.48
C LEU A 29 13.88 2.12 -13.90
N MET A 30 13.67 3.13 -14.75
CA MET A 30 14.25 3.17 -16.09
C MET A 30 15.60 3.90 -16.15
N TYR A 31 16.15 4.30 -15.00
CA TYR A 31 17.41 5.06 -14.90
C TYR A 31 17.39 6.33 -15.78
N LEU A 32 16.23 7.01 -15.83
CA LEU A 32 16.04 8.18 -16.67
C LEU A 32 17.02 9.30 -16.30
N GLY A 33 17.69 9.85 -17.31
CA GLY A 33 18.61 10.98 -17.18
C GLY A 33 19.85 10.72 -16.34
N HIS A 34 20.19 9.46 -16.04
CA HIS A 34 21.33 9.10 -15.21
C HIS A 34 22.68 9.54 -15.80
N ASP A 35 22.80 9.52 -17.13
CA ASP A 35 24.05 9.81 -17.84
C ASP A 35 24.08 11.25 -18.39
N VAL A 36 23.10 12.08 -18.02
CA VAL A 36 22.92 13.45 -18.53
C VAL A 36 23.20 14.46 -17.42
N PRO A 37 23.94 15.56 -17.69
CA PRO A 37 24.21 16.58 -16.69
C PRO A 37 22.94 17.19 -16.10
N VAL A 38 22.96 17.47 -14.79
CA VAL A 38 21.86 18.15 -14.10
C VAL A 38 21.56 19.48 -14.80
N ARG A 39 20.35 19.64 -15.31
CA ARG A 39 19.93 20.88 -15.97
C ARG A 39 19.59 21.94 -14.91
N PRO A 40 20.21 23.13 -14.92
CA PRO A 40 19.76 24.22 -14.09
C PRO A 40 18.43 24.76 -14.62
N PHE A 41 17.42 24.81 -13.74
CA PHE A 41 16.16 25.57 -13.85
C PHE A 41 15.65 25.77 -15.29
N GLN A 42 15.09 24.71 -15.88
CA GLN A 42 14.25 24.81 -17.06
C GLN A 42 12.78 24.71 -16.66
N ALA A 43 11.89 25.22 -17.52
CA ALA A 43 10.45 25.00 -17.34
C ALA A 43 10.17 23.50 -17.28
N VAL A 44 9.63 23.06 -16.14
CA VAL A 44 9.27 21.65 -15.93
C VAL A 44 8.17 21.27 -16.92
N PRO A 45 8.34 20.23 -17.77
CA PRO A 45 7.32 19.80 -18.71
C PRO A 45 5.99 19.48 -18.01
N LEU A 46 4.88 19.63 -18.72
CA LEU A 46 3.54 19.39 -18.16
C LEU A 46 3.40 18.01 -17.52
N ALA A 47 3.92 16.96 -18.18
CA ALA A 47 3.84 15.59 -17.69
C ALA A 47 4.60 15.40 -16.36
N GLU A 48 5.79 15.99 -16.23
CA GLU A 48 6.57 15.95 -14.99
C GLU A 48 5.89 16.75 -13.88
N ASN A 49 5.34 17.93 -14.20
CA ASN A 49 4.55 18.71 -13.25
C ASN A 49 3.33 17.94 -12.73
N VAL A 50 2.59 17.26 -13.62
CA VAL A 50 1.45 16.42 -13.23
C VAL A 50 1.90 15.33 -12.24
N LEU A 51 3.06 14.70 -12.47
CA LEU A 51 3.62 13.73 -11.52
C LEU A 51 4.01 14.39 -10.20
N ASN A 52 4.73 15.51 -10.24
CA ASN A 52 5.21 16.20 -9.04
C ASN A 52 4.06 16.66 -8.13
N PHE A 53 2.97 17.16 -8.71
CA PHE A 53 1.84 17.64 -7.92
C PHE A 53 0.85 16.54 -7.51
N LEU A 54 0.57 15.55 -8.36
CA LEU A 54 -0.47 14.54 -8.09
C LEU A 54 0.05 13.18 -7.63
N VAL A 55 1.32 12.85 -7.85
CA VAL A 55 1.81 11.47 -7.65
C VAL A 55 2.98 11.41 -6.68
N ALA A 56 4.02 12.21 -6.91
CA ALA A 56 5.27 12.15 -6.18
C ALA A 56 5.07 12.44 -4.69
N THR A 57 5.58 11.58 -3.80
CA THR A 57 5.43 11.60 -2.31
C THR A 57 4.03 11.29 -1.75
N ARG A 58 2.99 11.10 -2.57
CA ARG A 58 1.60 10.90 -2.09
C ARG A 58 1.27 9.45 -1.75
N PHE A 59 1.85 8.50 -2.48
CA PHE A 59 1.44 7.09 -2.40
C PHE A 59 2.23 6.25 -1.39
N VAL A 60 3.52 6.58 -1.19
CA VAL A 60 4.37 5.90 -0.20
C VAL A 60 3.76 6.00 1.22
N PRO A 61 3.31 7.18 1.71
CA PRO A 61 2.74 7.27 3.05
C PRO A 61 1.49 6.41 3.25
N ILE A 62 0.64 6.29 2.22
CA ILE A 62 -0.54 5.41 2.24
C ILE A 62 -0.07 3.96 2.43
N PHE A 63 0.88 3.51 1.62
CA PHE A 63 1.38 2.15 1.68
C PHE A 63 2.09 1.86 3.02
N SER A 64 2.88 2.81 3.55
CA SER A 64 3.53 2.73 4.87
C SER A 64 2.51 2.57 6.00
N PHE A 65 1.49 3.42 6.01
CA PHE A 65 0.41 3.37 7.00
C PHE A 65 -0.33 2.03 6.93
N MET A 66 -0.60 1.53 5.73
CA MET A 66 -1.23 0.21 5.53
C MET A 66 -0.34 -0.95 5.99
N PHE A 67 0.98 -0.84 5.83
CA PHE A 67 1.91 -1.81 6.39
C PHE A 67 1.82 -1.84 7.92
N GLY A 68 1.76 -0.67 8.57
CA GLY A 68 1.45 -0.53 10.00
C GLY A 68 0.17 -1.24 10.42
N MET A 69 -0.94 -1.00 9.71
CA MET A 69 -2.21 -1.70 9.95
C MET A 69 -2.07 -3.23 9.82
N SER A 70 -1.30 -3.68 8.82
CA SER A 70 -1.08 -5.11 8.56
C SER A 70 -0.37 -5.82 9.72
N MET A 71 0.54 -5.13 10.43
CA MET A 71 1.18 -5.69 11.62
C MET A 71 0.16 -5.95 12.73
N GLY A 72 -0.75 -5.00 12.96
CA GLY A 72 -1.85 -5.16 13.93
C GLY A 72 -2.77 -6.34 13.57
N PHE A 73 -3.18 -6.46 12.31
CA PHE A 73 -3.99 -7.60 11.86
C PHE A 73 -3.29 -8.96 12.03
N VAL A 74 -1.97 -9.02 11.81
CA VAL A 74 -1.19 -10.25 12.00
C VAL A 74 -1.11 -10.60 13.49
N ILE A 75 -0.94 -9.63 14.38
CA ILE A 75 -0.97 -9.84 15.83
C ILE A 75 -2.34 -10.39 16.25
N ASP A 76 -3.43 -9.74 15.86
CA ASP A 76 -4.79 -10.21 16.17
C ASP A 76 -5.03 -11.63 15.65
N SER A 77 -4.51 -11.94 14.45
CA SER A 77 -4.61 -13.28 13.88
C SER A 77 -3.75 -14.31 14.62
N ALA A 78 -2.59 -13.93 15.15
CA ALA A 78 -1.72 -14.81 15.92
C ALA A 78 -2.33 -15.12 17.29
N ILE A 79 -2.86 -14.10 17.97
CA ILE A 79 -3.56 -14.23 19.26
C ILE A 79 -4.77 -15.16 19.12
N ARG A 80 -5.62 -14.97 18.10
CA ARG A 80 -6.77 -15.87 17.82
C ARG A 80 -6.37 -17.33 17.57
N ARG A 81 -5.14 -17.59 17.15
CA ARG A 81 -4.61 -18.93 16.85
C ARG A 81 -3.77 -19.50 17.98
N GLY A 82 -3.68 -18.83 19.13
CA GLY A 82 -2.83 -19.24 20.25
C GLY A 82 -1.33 -19.27 19.91
N ALA A 83 -0.89 -18.52 18.89
CA ALA A 83 0.48 -18.54 18.40
C ALA A 83 1.27 -17.31 18.87
N PRO A 84 2.59 -17.43 19.10
CA PRO A 84 3.41 -16.30 19.54
C PRO A 84 3.54 -15.23 18.43
N ALA A 85 2.82 -14.12 18.59
CA ALA A 85 2.73 -13.05 17.60
C ALA A 85 4.10 -12.47 17.19
N TRP A 86 5.02 -12.32 18.16
CA TRP A 86 6.36 -11.79 17.90
C TRP A 86 7.16 -12.67 16.94
N LYS A 87 7.08 -14.00 17.05
CA LYS A 87 7.79 -14.93 16.14
C LYS A 87 7.23 -14.83 14.72
N ILE A 88 5.90 -14.75 14.60
CA ILE A 88 5.22 -14.66 13.30
C ILE A 88 5.58 -13.36 12.60
N LEU A 89 5.52 -12.23 13.30
CA LEU A 89 5.90 -10.94 12.75
C LEU A 89 7.39 -10.88 12.40
N LEU A 90 8.27 -11.40 13.26
CA LEU A 90 9.71 -11.40 12.99
C LEU A 90 10.04 -12.20 11.72
N ARG A 91 9.45 -13.40 11.54
CA ARG A 91 9.62 -14.19 10.31
C ARG A 91 9.08 -13.46 9.08
N ARG A 92 7.92 -12.81 9.21
CA ARG A 92 7.32 -12.01 8.13
C ARG A 92 8.23 -10.87 7.69
N LEU A 93 8.84 -10.18 8.65
CA LEU A 93 9.78 -9.08 8.41
C LEU A 93 11.11 -9.60 7.85
N ALA A 94 11.63 -10.71 8.38
CA ALA A 94 12.84 -11.35 7.85
C ALA A 94 12.65 -11.81 6.40
N ALA A 95 11.51 -12.44 6.08
CA ALA A 95 11.18 -12.84 4.71
C ALA A 95 11.07 -11.62 3.78
N LEU A 96 10.46 -10.53 4.27
CA LEU A 96 10.40 -9.28 3.52
C LEU A 96 11.78 -8.67 3.28
N LEU A 97 12.67 -8.72 4.28
CA LEU A 97 14.04 -8.26 4.18
C LEU A 97 14.81 -9.06 3.13
N VAL A 98 14.69 -10.39 3.11
CA VAL A 98 15.35 -11.22 2.08
C VAL A 98 14.86 -10.86 0.69
N ILE A 99 13.54 -10.68 0.51
CA ILE A 99 12.97 -10.26 -0.78
C ILE A 99 13.50 -8.88 -1.17
N GLY A 100 13.55 -7.92 -0.24
CA GLY A 100 14.11 -6.59 -0.45
C GLY A 100 15.59 -6.63 -0.84
N LEU A 101 16.43 -7.38 -0.11
CA LEU A 101 17.84 -7.53 -0.43
C LEU A 101 18.07 -8.12 -1.82
N LEU A 102 17.30 -9.14 -2.22
CA LEU A 102 17.38 -9.70 -3.58
C LEU A 102 16.90 -8.69 -4.64
N HIS A 103 15.83 -7.95 -4.34
CA HIS A 103 15.28 -6.93 -5.23
C HIS A 103 16.18 -5.70 -5.37
N SER A 104 16.95 -5.35 -4.33
CA SER A 104 17.90 -4.24 -4.33
C SER A 104 19.06 -4.41 -5.31
N ILE A 105 19.34 -5.66 -5.73
CA ILE A 105 20.30 -5.95 -6.81
C ILE A 105 19.80 -5.35 -8.12
N LEU A 106 18.49 -5.34 -8.34
CA LEU A 106 17.85 -4.81 -9.53
C LEU A 106 17.52 -3.32 -9.39
N TYR A 107 17.05 -2.89 -8.22
CA TYR A 107 16.65 -1.50 -7.97
C TYR A 107 17.05 -1.08 -6.55
N PRO A 108 18.13 -0.29 -6.38
CA PRO A 108 18.62 0.10 -5.05
C PRO A 108 17.66 0.98 -4.24
N GLY A 109 16.76 1.73 -4.90
CA GLY A 109 15.76 2.59 -4.26
C GLY A 109 14.52 1.84 -3.74
N GLU A 110 14.62 0.54 -3.50
CA GLU A 110 13.49 -0.29 -3.10
C GLU A 110 13.06 -0.07 -1.65
N ILE A 111 11.75 -0.16 -1.39
CA ILE A 111 11.16 0.25 -0.10
C ILE A 111 10.93 -0.91 0.87
N LEU A 112 11.02 -2.15 0.41
CA LEU A 112 10.80 -3.37 1.20
C LEU A 112 11.86 -3.55 2.28
N ARG A 113 13.15 -3.27 2.00
CA ARG A 113 14.20 -3.28 3.02
C ARG A 113 13.91 -2.28 4.13
N ASP A 114 13.57 -1.04 3.78
CA ASP A 114 13.26 0.00 4.77
C ASP A 114 12.06 -0.39 5.63
N TYR A 115 11.05 -1.01 5.02
CA TYR A 115 9.87 -1.50 5.73
C TYR A 115 10.19 -2.66 6.66
N ALA A 116 11.06 -3.57 6.24
CA ALA A 116 11.47 -4.69 7.07
C ALA A 116 12.28 -4.23 8.29
N VAL A 117 13.22 -3.29 8.08
CA VAL A 117 14.05 -2.71 9.16
C VAL A 117 13.20 -1.88 10.11
N ALA A 118 12.42 -0.92 9.61
CA ALA A 118 11.54 -0.10 10.45
C ALA A 118 10.51 -0.96 11.20
N GLY A 119 9.93 -1.97 10.55
CA GLY A 119 9.00 -2.90 11.18
C GLY A 119 9.65 -3.73 12.28
N ALA A 120 10.91 -4.13 12.11
CA ALA A 120 11.65 -4.88 13.13
C ALA A 120 11.98 -4.01 14.35
N ILE A 121 12.42 -2.76 14.13
CA ILE A 121 12.67 -1.78 15.20
C ILE A 121 11.40 -1.50 16.00
N LEU A 122 10.26 -1.40 15.31
CA LEU A 122 8.97 -1.09 15.94
C LEU A 122 8.25 -2.29 16.56
N LEU A 123 8.70 -3.52 16.28
CA LEU A 123 8.09 -4.75 16.78
C LEU A 123 7.78 -4.72 18.29
N PRO A 124 8.71 -4.34 19.21
CA PRO A 124 8.41 -4.27 20.63
C PRO A 124 7.31 -3.25 20.96
N PHE A 125 7.27 -2.11 20.26
CA PHE A 125 6.25 -1.08 20.46
C PHE A 125 4.87 -1.59 20.04
N VAL A 126 4.76 -2.19 18.86
CA VAL A 126 3.48 -2.69 18.34
C VAL A 126 2.92 -3.82 19.23
N LEU A 127 3.79 -4.63 19.85
CA LEU A 127 3.40 -5.75 20.72
C LEU A 127 3.05 -5.34 22.15
N LYS A 128 3.81 -4.43 22.77
CA LYS A 128 3.72 -4.14 24.22
C LYS A 128 3.03 -2.82 24.56
N VAL A 129 3.02 -1.86 23.64
CA VAL A 129 2.57 -0.49 23.94
C VAL A 129 1.06 -0.36 23.67
N PRO A 130 0.29 0.26 24.60
CA PRO A 130 -1.15 0.43 24.42
C PRO A 130 -1.47 1.28 23.19
N ARG A 131 -2.64 1.04 22.59
CA ARG A 131 -3.09 1.70 21.34
C ARG A 131 -3.09 3.23 21.41
N SER A 132 -3.38 3.81 22.56
CA SER A 132 -3.38 5.28 22.77
C SER A 132 -1.96 5.85 22.71
N VAL A 133 -0.99 5.20 23.37
CA VAL A 133 0.41 5.64 23.35
C VAL A 133 1.01 5.42 21.96
N ARG A 134 0.68 4.32 21.27
CA ARG A 134 1.07 4.12 19.85
C ARG A 134 0.52 5.22 18.94
N LEU A 135 -0.70 5.67 19.17
CA LEU A 135 -1.30 6.78 18.42
C LEU A 135 -0.53 8.08 18.66
N VAL A 136 -0.28 8.44 19.92
CA VAL A 136 0.43 9.69 20.27
C VAL A 136 1.87 9.66 19.76
N LEU A 137 2.62 8.59 20.02
CA LEU A 137 3.99 8.44 19.52
C LEU A 137 4.03 8.44 17.99
N GLY A 138 3.09 7.74 17.34
CA GLY A 138 2.97 7.72 15.89
C GLY A 138 2.69 9.11 15.30
N LEU A 139 1.79 9.88 15.93
CA LEU A 139 1.48 11.26 15.51
C LEU A 139 2.71 12.16 15.66
N LEU A 140 3.33 12.17 16.83
CA LEU A 140 4.51 13.00 17.10
C LEU A 140 5.67 12.67 16.17
N ALA A 141 5.99 11.38 15.98
CA ALA A 141 7.06 10.95 15.09
C ALA A 141 6.75 11.30 13.62
N THR A 142 5.50 11.15 13.18
CA THR A 142 5.10 11.51 11.82
C THR A 142 5.22 13.02 11.63
N ILE A 143 4.59 13.82 12.49
CA ILE A 143 4.63 15.30 12.39
C ILE A 143 6.08 15.80 12.44
N GLY A 144 6.89 15.27 13.35
CA GLY A 144 8.32 15.60 13.43
C GLY A 144 9.06 15.26 12.13
N ALA A 145 8.91 14.04 11.60
CA ALA A 145 9.58 13.63 10.37
C ALA A 145 9.20 14.54 9.17
N TYR A 146 7.91 14.86 9.01
CA TYR A 146 7.45 15.75 7.94
C TYR A 146 7.92 17.20 8.15
N ALA A 147 7.95 17.69 9.39
CA ALA A 147 8.41 19.05 9.68
C ALA A 147 9.91 19.24 9.46
N PHE A 148 10.74 18.26 9.83
CA PHE A 148 12.20 18.39 9.74
C PHE A 148 12.78 17.95 8.40
N THR A 149 12.13 17.01 7.70
CA THR A 149 12.73 16.38 6.50
C THR A 149 11.75 16.21 5.32
N GLY A 150 10.52 16.72 5.44
CA GLY A 150 9.47 16.45 4.44
C GLY A 150 8.94 15.01 4.46
N GLY A 151 9.45 14.14 5.33
CA GLY A 151 8.97 12.78 5.49
C GLY A 151 10.05 11.74 5.16
N GLY A 152 9.93 11.06 4.01
CA GLY A 152 10.87 10.01 3.60
C GLY A 152 10.96 8.84 4.59
N ALA A 153 12.13 8.19 4.66
CA ALA A 153 12.36 7.02 5.51
C ALA A 153 12.14 7.31 7.01
N LEU A 154 12.40 8.53 7.48
CA LEU A 154 12.18 8.95 8.87
C LEU A 154 10.69 9.00 9.24
N SER A 155 9.79 9.10 8.27
CA SER A 155 8.34 9.03 8.52
C SER A 155 7.84 7.60 8.74
N LEU A 156 8.60 6.57 8.33
CA LEU A 156 8.15 5.17 8.40
C LEU A 156 7.81 4.72 9.82
N PRO A 157 8.63 4.99 10.85
CA PRO A 157 8.29 4.60 12.21
C PRO A 157 6.98 5.24 12.70
N GLY A 158 6.78 6.53 12.42
CA GLY A 158 5.56 7.24 12.77
C GLY A 158 4.33 6.65 12.07
N LEU A 159 4.39 6.48 10.75
CA LEU A 159 3.30 5.96 9.93
C LEU A 159 2.94 4.51 10.27
N PHE A 160 3.94 3.67 10.60
CA PHE A 160 3.70 2.29 11.01
C PHE A 160 2.99 2.22 12.36
N LEU A 161 3.41 3.03 13.33
CA LEU A 161 2.74 3.12 14.62
C LEU A 161 1.32 3.65 14.48
N LEU A 162 1.12 4.72 13.69
CA LEU A 162 -0.20 5.25 13.34
C LEU A 162 -1.09 4.19 12.70
N GLY A 163 -0.58 3.45 11.72
CA GLY A 163 -1.30 2.36 11.08
C GLY A 163 -1.72 1.28 12.09
N SER A 164 -0.79 0.84 12.94
CA SER A 164 -1.09 -0.17 13.96
C SER A 164 -2.13 0.31 14.99
N ALA A 165 -2.09 1.59 15.38
CA ALA A 165 -3.06 2.19 16.28
C ALA A 165 -4.43 2.34 15.60
N ALA A 166 -4.45 2.83 14.35
CA ALA A 166 -5.67 2.99 13.56
C ALA A 166 -6.42 1.67 13.37
N GLN A 167 -5.70 0.58 13.13
CA GLN A 167 -6.28 -0.77 13.11
C GLN A 167 -6.92 -1.12 14.46
N ALA A 168 -6.24 -0.86 15.58
CA ALA A 168 -6.76 -1.12 16.93
C ALA A 168 -7.94 -0.21 17.35
N TYR A 169 -8.15 0.91 16.66
CA TYR A 169 -9.32 1.79 16.83
C TYR A 169 -10.46 1.49 15.84
N GLY A 170 -10.30 0.47 14.98
CA GLY A 170 -11.34 0.08 14.02
C GLY A 170 -11.49 1.05 12.84
N LEU A 171 -10.45 1.84 12.51
CA LEU A 171 -10.45 2.69 11.32
C LEU A 171 -10.77 1.93 10.02
N PRO A 172 -10.29 0.69 9.79
CA PRO A 172 -10.65 -0.09 8.60
C PRO A 172 -12.16 -0.20 8.34
N ALA A 173 -12.94 -0.45 9.39
CA ALA A 173 -14.39 -0.55 9.29
C ALA A 173 -15.05 0.81 9.01
N ARG A 174 -14.48 1.90 9.55
CA ARG A 174 -14.96 3.27 9.27
C ARG A 174 -14.67 3.71 7.85
N LEU A 175 -13.50 3.35 7.29
CA LEU A 175 -13.15 3.66 5.91
C LEU A 175 -14.02 2.89 4.91
N GLU A 176 -14.39 1.64 5.22
CA GLU A 176 -15.29 0.83 4.38
C GLU A 176 -16.70 1.45 4.26
N HIS A 177 -17.19 2.14 5.29
CA HIS A 177 -18.54 2.73 5.29
C HIS A 177 -18.54 4.26 5.11
N ALA A 178 -17.38 4.90 5.21
CA ALA A 178 -17.12 6.34 5.19
C ALA A 178 -18.20 7.22 5.85
N ASP A 179 -18.16 7.30 7.18
CA ASP A 179 -19.10 8.10 7.98
C ASP A 179 -18.93 9.64 7.80
N ARG A 180 -19.74 10.43 8.51
CA ARG A 180 -19.66 11.91 8.50
C ARG A 180 -18.28 12.42 8.94
N ARG A 181 -17.54 11.68 9.76
CA ARG A 181 -16.20 12.06 10.23
C ARG A 181 -15.19 11.95 9.11
N ILE A 182 -15.29 10.94 8.24
CA ILE A 182 -14.50 10.86 7.00
C ILE A 182 -14.82 12.03 6.07
N GLY A 183 -16.10 12.42 5.96
CA GLY A 183 -16.50 13.62 5.22
C GLY A 183 -15.85 14.90 5.77
N ALA A 184 -15.90 15.12 7.09
CA ALA A 184 -15.25 16.26 7.73
C ALA A 184 -13.73 16.24 7.55
N ALA A 185 -13.08 15.07 7.73
CA ALA A 185 -11.66 14.90 7.51
C ALA A 185 -11.26 15.21 6.06
N THR A 186 -12.09 14.84 5.08
CA THR A 186 -11.88 15.17 3.67
C THR A 186 -11.79 16.67 3.45
N LEU A 187 -12.71 17.45 4.04
CA LEU A 187 -12.70 18.91 3.92
C LEU A 187 -11.45 19.53 4.57
N VAL A 188 -11.06 19.03 5.76
CA VAL A 188 -9.84 19.47 6.45
C VAL A 188 -8.60 19.20 5.61
N PHE A 189 -8.43 17.97 5.11
CA PHE A 189 -7.28 17.62 4.28
C PHE A 189 -7.31 18.30 2.91
N ALA A 190 -8.49 18.59 2.36
CA ALA A 190 -8.62 19.37 1.13
C ALA A 190 -8.15 20.81 1.34
N ALA A 191 -8.58 21.47 2.42
CA ALA A 191 -8.14 22.81 2.76
C ALA A 191 -6.63 22.86 3.05
N ALA A 192 -6.11 21.90 3.83
CA ALA A 192 -4.69 21.80 4.13
C ALA A 192 -3.85 21.56 2.86
N SER A 193 -4.32 20.69 1.96
CA SER A 193 -3.65 20.43 0.69
C SER A 193 -3.69 21.65 -0.25
N ALA A 194 -4.80 22.38 -0.29
CA ALA A 194 -4.93 23.62 -1.05
C ALA A 194 -3.94 24.70 -0.58
N ALA A 195 -3.60 24.73 0.71
CA ALA A 195 -2.57 25.61 1.26
C ALA A 195 -1.14 25.09 1.00
N ALA A 196 -0.94 23.77 1.03
CA ALA A 196 0.39 23.17 0.85
C ALA A 196 0.86 23.12 -0.61
N ILE A 197 -0.05 23.02 -1.59
CA ILE A 197 0.30 22.97 -3.01
C ILE A 197 1.03 24.25 -3.48
N PRO A 198 0.56 25.48 -3.18
CA PRO A 198 1.30 26.70 -3.51
C PRO A 198 2.67 26.77 -2.84
N TRP A 199 2.79 26.26 -1.61
CA TRP A 199 4.08 26.22 -0.91
C TRP A 199 5.07 25.27 -1.61
N GLN A 200 4.62 24.07 -2.01
CA GLN A 200 5.42 23.18 -2.85
C GLN A 200 5.79 23.82 -4.19
N ALA A 201 4.85 24.52 -4.83
CA ALA A 201 5.10 25.18 -6.12
C ALA A 201 6.16 26.29 -6.01
N ALA A 202 6.29 26.94 -4.85
CA ALA A 202 7.27 28.00 -4.60
C ALA A 202 8.70 27.47 -4.40
N GLU A 203 8.89 26.25 -3.86
CA GLU A 203 10.23 25.65 -3.71
C GLU A 203 10.84 25.25 -5.07
N GLY A 204 10.00 24.78 -6.01
CA GLY A 204 10.45 24.25 -7.30
C GLY A 204 11.20 22.92 -7.18
N GLY A 205 11.54 22.33 -8.33
CA GLY A 205 12.26 21.05 -8.37
C GLY A 205 11.41 19.82 -7.99
N ASP A 206 12.08 18.69 -7.78
CA ASP A 206 11.43 17.42 -7.46
C ASP A 206 10.97 17.39 -6.00
N PRO A 207 9.65 17.28 -5.73
CA PRO A 207 9.08 17.36 -4.39
C PRO A 207 9.50 16.22 -3.45
N ARG A 208 10.16 15.17 -3.95
CA ARG A 208 10.68 14.07 -3.13
C ARG A 208 11.86 14.49 -2.24
N PHE A 209 12.57 15.54 -2.62
CA PHE A 209 13.80 15.97 -1.94
C PHE A 209 13.64 17.24 -1.10
N PHE A 210 12.44 17.83 -1.08
CA PHE A 210 12.18 19.07 -0.34
C PHE A 210 11.05 18.93 0.68
N THR A 211 11.11 19.77 1.71
CA THR A 211 10.18 19.71 2.85
C THR A 211 8.75 20.06 2.45
N ALA A 212 8.52 21.11 1.65
CA ALA A 212 7.15 21.47 1.25
C ALA A 212 6.52 20.40 0.37
N GLY A 213 7.30 19.84 -0.57
CA GLY A 213 6.88 18.74 -1.43
C GLY A 213 6.43 17.51 -0.64
N GLY A 214 7.22 17.15 0.37
CA GLY A 214 6.92 16.08 1.30
C GLY A 214 5.68 16.35 2.17
N VAL A 215 5.57 17.51 2.80
CA VAL A 215 4.40 17.91 3.61
C VAL A 215 3.12 17.91 2.78
N ALA A 216 3.15 18.51 1.58
CA ALA A 216 2.03 18.45 0.64
C ALA A 216 1.67 17.01 0.29
N GLY A 217 2.67 16.14 0.08
CA GLY A 217 2.50 14.72 -0.17
C GLY A 217 1.77 13.97 0.94
N GLY A 218 2.17 14.19 2.19
CA GLY A 218 1.53 13.59 3.37
C GLY A 218 0.08 14.04 3.55
N LEU A 219 -0.21 15.32 3.36
CA LEU A 219 -1.57 15.87 3.43
C LEU A 219 -2.45 15.32 2.30
N MET A 220 -1.92 15.30 1.08
CA MET A 220 -2.58 14.76 -0.09
C MET A 220 -2.82 13.25 0.02
N ALA A 221 -1.90 12.50 0.63
CA ALA A 221 -2.07 11.08 0.93
C ALA A 221 -3.31 10.83 1.80
N CYS A 222 -3.48 11.62 2.87
CA CYS A 222 -4.66 11.59 3.72
C CYS A 222 -5.92 11.97 2.94
N LEU A 223 -5.84 13.00 2.09
CA LEU A 223 -6.95 13.41 1.23
C LEU A 223 -7.35 12.28 0.26
N TYR A 224 -6.40 11.61 -0.39
CA TYR A 224 -6.65 10.49 -1.29
C TYR A 224 -7.34 9.32 -0.60
N VAL A 225 -6.89 8.95 0.60
CA VAL A 225 -7.56 7.91 1.40
C VAL A 225 -9.01 8.30 1.71
N CYS A 226 -9.25 9.55 2.11
CA CYS A 226 -10.59 10.03 2.46
C CYS A 226 -11.50 10.13 1.23
N LEU A 227 -11.03 10.67 0.11
CA LEU A 227 -11.77 10.74 -1.14
C LEU A 227 -12.10 9.35 -1.67
N LEU A 228 -11.15 8.41 -1.66
CA LEU A 228 -11.39 7.04 -2.07
C LEU A 228 -12.44 6.38 -1.16
N ALA A 229 -12.41 6.64 0.15
CA ALA A 229 -13.40 6.13 1.09
C ALA A 229 -14.80 6.73 0.83
N LEU A 230 -14.91 8.03 0.52
CA LEU A 230 -16.19 8.63 0.14
C LEU A 230 -16.72 8.07 -1.20
N LEU A 231 -15.85 7.91 -2.20
CA LEU A 231 -16.20 7.28 -3.47
C LEU A 231 -16.67 5.83 -3.28
N TRP A 232 -16.13 5.13 -2.28
CA TRP A 232 -16.53 3.77 -1.91
C TRP A 232 -18.02 3.64 -1.52
N ARG A 233 -18.67 4.74 -1.14
CA ARG A 233 -20.12 4.77 -0.83
C ARG A 233 -21.00 4.85 -2.08
N THR A 234 -20.44 5.21 -3.22
CA THR A 234 -21.15 5.41 -4.48
C THR A 234 -21.15 4.13 -5.31
N PRO A 235 -21.98 4.01 -6.37
CA PRO A 235 -21.92 2.85 -7.28
C PRO A 235 -20.54 2.64 -7.93
N VAL A 236 -19.69 3.67 -7.95
CA VAL A 236 -18.31 3.63 -8.44
C VAL A 236 -17.45 2.60 -7.70
N ARG A 237 -17.83 2.20 -6.47
CA ARG A 237 -17.15 1.14 -5.71
C ARG A 237 -16.95 -0.16 -6.50
N ARG A 238 -17.89 -0.52 -7.38
CA ARG A 238 -17.80 -1.74 -8.20
C ARG A 238 -16.67 -1.64 -9.22
N ALA A 239 -16.50 -0.46 -9.82
CA ALA A 239 -15.41 -0.20 -10.76
C ALA A 239 -14.07 -0.15 -10.01
N LEU A 240 -14.01 0.58 -8.89
CA LEU A 240 -12.80 0.68 -8.07
C LEU A 240 -12.33 -0.67 -7.55
N SER A 241 -13.24 -1.52 -7.07
CA SER A 241 -12.89 -2.87 -6.63
C SER A 241 -12.42 -3.74 -7.80
N ALA A 242 -13.08 -3.68 -8.95
CA ALA A 242 -12.70 -4.45 -10.12
C ALA A 242 -11.29 -4.08 -10.65
N VAL A 243 -10.91 -2.80 -10.54
CA VAL A 243 -9.61 -2.30 -10.98
C VAL A 243 -8.53 -2.54 -9.92
N PHE A 244 -8.73 -2.06 -8.69
CA PHE A 244 -7.66 -1.99 -7.71
C PHE A 244 -7.57 -3.20 -6.77
N GLU A 245 -8.66 -3.90 -6.47
CA GLU A 245 -8.61 -5.05 -5.55
C GLU A 245 -7.66 -6.16 -6.05
N PRO A 246 -7.66 -6.56 -7.34
CA PRO A 246 -6.72 -7.55 -7.84
C PRO A 246 -5.26 -7.14 -7.64
N LEU A 247 -4.93 -5.88 -7.94
CA LEU A 247 -3.59 -5.32 -7.76
C LEU A 247 -3.17 -5.31 -6.29
N GLY A 248 -4.06 -4.89 -5.39
CA GLY A 248 -3.75 -4.80 -3.96
C GLY A 248 -3.68 -6.14 -3.25
N ARG A 249 -4.36 -7.17 -3.76
CA ARG A 249 -4.22 -8.56 -3.31
C ARG A 249 -2.89 -9.19 -3.69
N MET A 250 -2.25 -8.66 -4.72
CA MET A 250 -0.97 -9.11 -5.26
C MET A 250 0.07 -7.99 -5.22
N ALA A 251 -0.02 -7.08 -4.24
CA ALA A 251 0.79 -5.87 -4.16
C ALA A 251 2.30 -6.13 -4.17
N LEU A 252 2.78 -7.17 -3.47
CA LEU A 252 4.20 -7.52 -3.43
C LEU A 252 4.64 -8.11 -4.77
N THR A 253 3.82 -8.98 -5.36
CA THR A 253 4.07 -9.52 -6.71
C THR A 253 4.10 -8.38 -7.74
N CYS A 254 3.11 -7.48 -7.75
CA CYS A 254 3.06 -6.35 -8.68
C CYS A 254 4.25 -5.42 -8.50
N TYR A 255 4.63 -5.10 -7.27
CA TYR A 255 5.78 -4.24 -7.00
C TYR A 255 7.08 -4.82 -7.55
N VAL A 256 7.39 -6.08 -7.21
CA VAL A 256 8.63 -6.73 -7.63
C VAL A 256 8.64 -6.95 -9.15
N THR A 257 7.55 -7.49 -9.71
CA THR A 257 7.48 -7.75 -11.16
C THR A 257 7.50 -6.48 -12.00
N ALA A 258 7.00 -5.35 -11.48
CA ALA A 258 7.11 -4.08 -12.18
C ALA A 258 8.58 -3.69 -12.40
N SER A 259 9.45 -3.82 -11.39
CA SER A 259 10.88 -3.56 -11.57
C SER A 259 11.54 -4.49 -12.58
N PHE A 260 11.16 -5.77 -12.60
CA PHE A 260 11.66 -6.75 -13.59
C PHE A 260 11.25 -6.44 -15.03
N VAL A 261 10.23 -5.61 -15.24
CA VAL A 261 9.81 -5.15 -16.57
C VAL A 261 10.38 -3.77 -16.89
N MET A 262 10.28 -2.83 -15.95
CA MET A 262 10.68 -1.44 -16.13
C MET A 262 12.21 -1.29 -16.31
N VAL A 263 13.02 -2.01 -15.53
CA VAL A 263 14.49 -1.89 -15.61
C VAL A 263 15.02 -2.34 -16.98
N PRO A 264 14.66 -3.53 -17.50
CA PRO A 264 15.05 -3.90 -18.87
C PRO A 264 14.47 -2.98 -19.94
N ALA A 265 13.24 -2.47 -19.78
CA ALA A 265 12.66 -1.52 -20.72
C ALA A 265 13.47 -0.22 -20.80
N GLY A 266 13.98 0.30 -19.67
CA GLY A 266 14.87 1.46 -19.64
C GLY A 266 16.17 1.25 -20.41
N VAL A 267 16.74 0.04 -20.32
CA VAL A 267 17.95 -0.34 -21.09
C VAL A 267 17.64 -0.44 -22.59
N LEU A 268 16.52 -1.08 -22.96
CA LEU A 268 16.12 -1.27 -24.36
C LEU A 268 15.77 0.04 -25.07
N LEU A 269 15.23 1.01 -24.34
CA LEU A 269 14.80 2.31 -24.87
C LEU A 269 15.88 3.39 -24.74
N ASP A 270 17.11 3.03 -24.35
CA ASP A 270 18.21 3.97 -24.07
C ASP A 270 17.80 5.15 -23.17
N SER A 271 16.97 4.88 -22.16
CA SER A 271 16.34 5.94 -21.37
C SER A 271 17.31 6.72 -20.48
N ARG A 272 18.56 6.25 -20.36
CA ARG A 272 19.62 6.92 -19.58
C ARG A 272 20.05 8.24 -20.20
N SER A 273 19.88 8.41 -21.50
CA SER A 273 20.29 9.59 -22.26
C SER A 273 19.23 10.70 -22.32
N THR A 274 18.03 10.47 -21.77
CA THR A 274 16.92 11.44 -21.78
C THR A 274 16.41 11.77 -20.38
N HIS A 275 16.08 13.03 -20.14
CA HIS A 275 15.38 13.47 -18.91
C HIS A 275 13.85 13.42 -19.06
N ASP A 276 13.34 13.12 -20.25
CA ASP A 276 11.90 13.12 -20.47
C ASP A 276 11.24 11.96 -19.71
N VAL A 277 10.26 12.26 -18.86
CA VAL A 277 9.52 11.25 -18.09
C VAL A 277 8.54 10.44 -18.97
N ILE A 278 8.22 10.92 -20.18
CA ILE A 278 7.20 10.32 -21.06
C ILE A 278 7.47 8.85 -21.40
N PRO A 279 8.69 8.41 -21.80
CA PRO A 279 8.97 7.00 -22.03
C PRO A 279 8.68 6.14 -20.81
N GLY A 280 9.08 6.61 -19.62
CA GLY A 280 8.77 5.96 -18.34
C GLY A 280 7.28 5.80 -18.11
N LEU A 281 6.51 6.86 -18.38
CA LEU A 281 5.05 6.84 -18.24
C LEU A 281 4.36 5.94 -19.25
N ILE A 282 4.84 5.88 -20.49
CA ILE A 282 4.30 4.97 -21.52
C ILE A 282 4.49 3.52 -21.09
N VAL A 283 5.70 3.16 -20.64
CA VAL A 283 5.97 1.80 -20.16
C VAL A 283 5.13 1.48 -18.93
N ALA A 284 5.05 2.39 -17.95
CA ALA A 284 4.21 2.19 -16.77
C ALA A 284 2.71 2.05 -17.13
N ALA A 285 2.22 2.85 -18.07
CA ALA A 285 0.85 2.78 -18.58
C ALA A 285 0.56 1.48 -19.33
N ALA A 286 1.57 0.81 -19.91
CA ALA A 286 1.45 -0.52 -20.48
C ALA A 286 1.52 -1.62 -19.40
N VAL A 287 2.43 -1.48 -18.42
CA VAL A 287 2.63 -2.44 -17.33
C VAL A 287 1.39 -2.58 -16.46
N LEU A 288 0.74 -1.47 -16.09
CA LEU A 288 -0.42 -1.50 -15.18
C LEU A 288 -1.59 -2.36 -15.70
N PRO A 289 -2.10 -2.18 -16.93
CA PRO A 289 -3.13 -3.05 -17.50
C PRO A 289 -2.68 -4.52 -17.62
N LEU A 290 -1.44 -4.77 -18.05
CA LEU A 290 -0.91 -6.13 -18.19
C LEU A 290 -0.86 -6.84 -16.82
N GLN A 291 -0.33 -6.16 -15.80
CA GLN A 291 -0.32 -6.66 -14.42
C GLN A 291 -1.74 -6.87 -13.90
N TRP A 292 -2.67 -5.97 -14.22
CA TRP A 292 -4.06 -6.12 -13.82
C TRP A 292 -4.72 -7.36 -14.44
N VAL A 293 -4.53 -7.59 -15.76
CA VAL A 293 -4.99 -8.81 -16.44
C VAL A 293 -4.37 -10.04 -15.78
N PHE A 294 -3.06 -10.04 -15.58
CA PHE A 294 -2.35 -11.13 -14.90
C PHE A 294 -2.93 -11.41 -13.51
N CYS A 295 -3.13 -10.37 -12.69
CA CYS A 295 -3.69 -10.51 -11.35
C CYS A 295 -5.09 -11.13 -11.38
N ARG A 296 -5.96 -10.71 -12.31
CA ARG A 296 -7.30 -11.28 -12.43
C ARG A 296 -7.27 -12.75 -12.87
N LEU A 297 -6.47 -13.07 -13.88
CA LEU A 297 -6.30 -14.45 -14.36
C LEU A 297 -5.71 -15.35 -13.28
N TRP A 298 -4.71 -14.86 -12.53
CA TRP A 298 -4.08 -15.60 -11.44
C TRP A 298 -5.05 -15.83 -10.27
N LEU A 299 -5.71 -14.77 -9.79
CA LEU A 299 -6.63 -14.84 -8.66
C LEU A 299 -7.95 -15.56 -8.98
N SER A 300 -8.24 -15.83 -10.26
CA SER A 300 -9.33 -16.72 -10.66
C SER A 300 -9.03 -18.19 -10.26
N ARG A 301 -7.76 -18.58 -10.25
CA ARG A 301 -7.30 -19.96 -9.98
C ARG A 301 -6.71 -20.12 -8.57
N PHE A 302 -6.05 -19.09 -8.06
CA PHE A 302 -5.29 -19.13 -6.81
C PHE A 302 -5.81 -18.13 -5.78
N ALA A 303 -5.58 -18.42 -4.49
CA ALA A 303 -6.04 -17.57 -3.39
C ALA A 303 -5.16 -16.32 -3.18
N TYR A 304 -3.86 -16.45 -3.44
CA TYR A 304 -2.81 -15.46 -3.18
C TYR A 304 -1.93 -15.30 -4.41
N GLY A 305 -1.28 -14.15 -4.56
CA GLY A 305 -0.20 -14.00 -5.54
C GLY A 305 1.02 -14.87 -5.22
N PRO A 306 1.91 -15.11 -6.19
CA PRO A 306 3.08 -15.97 -6.02
C PRO A 306 3.97 -15.54 -4.84
N LEU A 307 4.38 -14.27 -4.79
CA LEU A 307 5.25 -13.76 -3.72
C LEU A 307 4.51 -13.66 -2.39
N GLU A 308 3.23 -13.28 -2.41
CA GLU A 308 2.41 -13.23 -1.20
C GLU A 308 2.25 -14.62 -0.58
N TRP A 309 2.09 -15.66 -1.41
CA TRP A 309 2.00 -17.04 -0.95
C TRP A 309 3.31 -17.51 -0.33
N ALA A 310 4.45 -17.31 -1.02
CA ALA A 310 5.77 -17.69 -0.51
C ALA A 310 6.04 -16.99 0.84
N TRP A 311 5.83 -15.69 0.87
CA TRP A 311 5.96 -14.86 2.08
C TRP A 311 5.05 -15.32 3.22
N ARG A 312 3.81 -15.72 2.91
CA ARG A 312 2.87 -16.25 3.91
C ARG A 312 3.29 -17.63 4.43
N CYS A 313 3.86 -18.48 3.59
CA CYS A 313 4.38 -19.78 4.02
C CYS A 313 5.52 -19.60 5.04
N VAL A 314 6.44 -18.66 4.79
CA VAL A 314 7.52 -18.33 5.74
C VAL A 314 6.98 -17.71 7.03
N THR A 315 6.02 -16.78 6.91
CA THR A 315 5.39 -16.11 8.06
C THR A 315 4.78 -17.11 9.06
N TRP A 316 4.03 -18.09 8.55
CA TRP A 316 3.36 -19.09 9.40
C TRP A 316 4.18 -20.36 9.64
N TRP A 317 5.35 -20.49 8.98
CA TRP A 317 6.17 -21.70 8.97
C TRP A 317 5.39 -22.96 8.62
N ARG A 318 4.46 -22.82 7.67
CA ARG A 318 3.55 -23.87 7.23
C ARG A 318 3.24 -23.68 5.76
N TRP A 319 3.15 -24.79 5.05
CA TRP A 319 2.64 -24.80 3.68
C TRP A 319 1.16 -24.43 3.68
N VAL A 320 0.84 -23.26 3.14
CA VAL A 320 -0.54 -22.78 3.00
C VAL A 320 -1.07 -23.23 1.65
N SER A 321 -2.30 -23.74 1.61
CA SER A 321 -2.94 -24.15 0.36
C SER A 321 -3.06 -22.97 -0.62
N LEU A 322 -2.44 -23.09 -1.80
CA LEU A 322 -2.44 -22.05 -2.83
C LEU A 322 -3.79 -21.96 -3.57
N ARG A 323 -4.49 -23.09 -3.73
CA ARG A 323 -5.82 -23.14 -4.36
C ARG A 323 -6.88 -22.59 -3.42
N ARG A 324 -7.88 -21.91 -3.99
CA ARG A 324 -9.06 -21.50 -3.23
C ARG A 324 -9.75 -22.75 -2.67
N PRO A 325 -10.17 -22.76 -1.40
CA PRO A 325 -11.08 -23.80 -0.92
C PRO A 325 -12.32 -23.76 -1.80
N GLN A 326 -12.62 -24.86 -2.49
CA GLN A 326 -13.92 -25.01 -3.15
C GLN A 326 -14.96 -24.84 -2.04
N SER A 327 -15.86 -23.86 -2.17
CA SER A 327 -17.00 -23.81 -1.26
C SER A 327 -17.69 -25.16 -1.39
N LYS A 328 -17.68 -25.99 -0.35
CA LYS A 328 -18.57 -27.13 -0.28
C LYS A 328 -19.96 -26.55 -0.57
N ARG A 329 -20.55 -26.91 -1.71
CA ARG A 329 -22.00 -26.75 -1.89
C ARG A 329 -22.57 -27.43 -0.66
N LEU A 330 -23.27 -26.68 0.17
CA LEU A 330 -24.08 -27.30 1.20
C LEU A 330 -25.08 -28.15 0.43
N ASP A 331 -24.94 -29.47 0.52
CA ASP A 331 -25.97 -30.37 0.05
C ASP A 331 -27.28 -29.90 0.72
N PRO A 332 -28.38 -29.75 -0.03
CA PRO A 332 -29.64 -29.36 0.57
C PRO A 332 -29.96 -30.39 1.63
N VAL A 333 -29.93 -29.96 2.89
CA VAL A 333 -30.34 -30.78 4.03
C VAL A 333 -31.74 -31.27 3.70
N SER A 334 -31.86 -32.56 3.41
CA SER A 334 -33.12 -33.24 3.21
C SER A 334 -33.96 -33.00 4.47
N TYR A 335 -34.97 -32.14 4.34
CA TYR A 335 -35.95 -31.92 5.39
C TYR A 335 -36.73 -33.23 5.53
N VAL A 336 -36.38 -34.04 6.52
CA VAL A 336 -37.21 -35.18 6.93
C VAL A 336 -38.34 -34.60 7.78
N PRO A 337 -39.61 -34.63 7.34
CA PRO A 337 -40.70 -34.20 8.19
C PRO A 337 -40.92 -35.27 9.25
N THR A 338 -40.67 -34.93 10.51
CA THR A 338 -41.19 -35.69 11.65
C THR A 338 -42.71 -35.57 11.66
N THR A 339 -43.40 -36.60 11.15
CA THR A 339 -44.82 -36.81 11.41
C THR A 339 -45.03 -37.12 12.88
N THR A 340 -45.48 -36.12 13.64
CA THR A 340 -46.17 -36.32 14.92
C THR A 340 -47.68 -36.34 14.66
N ALA A 341 -48.27 -37.53 14.74
CA ALA A 341 -49.67 -37.81 14.97
C ALA A 341 -49.71 -39.25 15.50
N GLY A 342 -50.37 -39.65 16.57
CA GLY A 342 -51.33 -39.05 17.47
C GLY A 342 -51.86 -40.20 18.33
N MET A 343 -52.21 -39.89 19.58
CA MET A 343 -53.00 -40.68 20.53
C MET A 343 -53.77 -41.90 19.99
N ALA A 344 -53.52 -43.08 20.58
CA ALA A 344 -54.50 -43.95 21.23
C ALA A 344 -53.76 -45.03 22.03
#